data_AF-A0A6N8GFW1-F1
#
_entry.id   AF-A0A6N8GFW1-F1
#
_cell.length_a   1.000
_cell.length_b   1.000
_cell.length_c   1.000
_cell.angle_alpha   90.00
_cell.angle_beta   90.00
_cell.angle_gamma   90.00
#
_symmetry.space_group_name_H-M   'P 1'
#
loop_
_entity.id
_entity.type
_entity.pdbx_description
1 polymer ?
#
loop_
_entity_poly.entity_id
_entity_poly.type
_entity_poly.pdbx_seq_one_letter_code
_entity_poly.pdbx_strand_id
1 'polypeptide(L)'
;MHDDTAAAVQARLARRAAEQAGLATDQLWWQYFELGGEVGALEIEAYLHECLQLPSGHRDLITCAVNELAGGTTAPRAPFSWELEGSSGTGRRPGPGPLS
;
A
#
# COMPACT_ATOMS: atom_id res chain seq x y z
N MET A 1 -11.51 -10.71 -11.08
CA MET A 1 -10.32 -10.99 -11.90
C MET A 1 -9.46 -9.77 -12.21
N HIS A 2 -9.98 -8.53 -12.36
CA HIS A 2 -9.10 -7.33 -12.43
C HIS A 2 -8.62 -6.85 -11.04
N ASP A 3 -9.47 -6.95 -10.01
CA ASP A 3 -9.15 -6.56 -8.62
C ASP A 3 -8.03 -7.43 -8.00
N ASP A 4 -7.98 -8.71 -8.38
CA ASP A 4 -6.99 -9.66 -7.85
C ASP A 4 -5.55 -9.28 -8.23
N THR A 5 -5.36 -8.75 -9.44
CA THR A 5 -4.06 -8.27 -9.93
C THR A 5 -3.64 -6.98 -9.23
N ALA A 6 -4.58 -6.05 -8.98
CA ALA A 6 -4.28 -4.81 -8.28
C ALA A 6 -3.90 -5.06 -6.82
N ALA A 7 -4.59 -5.99 -6.16
CA ALA A 7 -4.27 -6.43 -4.80
C ALA A 7 -2.85 -7.01 -4.69
N ALA A 8 -2.47 -7.92 -5.60
CA ALA A 8 -1.15 -8.53 -5.63
C ALA A 8 -0.05 -7.48 -5.95
N VAL A 9 -0.32 -6.55 -6.86
CA VAL A 9 0.59 -5.43 -7.16
C VAL A 9 0.80 -4.55 -5.94
N GLN A 10 -0.27 -4.20 -5.21
CA GLN A 10 -0.18 -3.41 -3.99
C GLN A 10 0.70 -4.10 -2.95
N ALA A 11 0.43 -5.39 -2.68
CA ALA A 11 1.21 -6.21 -1.74
C ALA A 11 2.71 -6.20 -2.09
N ARG A 12 3.04 -6.47 -3.35
CA ARG A 12 4.42 -6.54 -3.82
C ARG A 12 5.15 -5.20 -3.71
N LEU A 13 4.47 -4.09 -3.99
CA LEU A 13 5.06 -2.76 -3.90
C LEU A 13 5.23 -2.33 -2.43
N ALA A 14 4.27 -2.64 -1.56
CA ALA A 14 4.39 -2.44 -0.12
C ALA A 14 5.57 -3.23 0.47
N ARG A 15 5.71 -4.51 0.09
CA ARG A 15 6.85 -5.33 0.52
C ARG A 15 8.19 -4.75 0.07
N ARG A 16 8.30 -4.31 -1.20
CA ARG A 16 9.53 -3.69 -1.71
C ARG A 16 9.90 -2.41 -0.97
N ALA A 17 8.93 -1.56 -0.67
CA ALA A 17 9.16 -0.33 0.10
C ALA A 17 9.65 -0.67 1.52
N ALA A 18 9.03 -1.66 2.18
CA ALA A 18 9.45 -2.12 3.50
C ALA A 18 10.87 -2.70 3.49
N GLU A 19 11.21 -3.54 2.51
CA GLU A 19 12.56 -4.11 2.34
C GLU A 19 13.62 -3.03 2.11
N GLN A 20 13.32 -2.03 1.27
CA GLN A 20 14.25 -0.94 0.98
C GLN A 20 14.41 0.04 2.15
N ALA A 21 13.39 0.17 2.99
CA ALA A 21 13.46 0.93 4.24
C ALA A 21 14.05 0.11 5.40
N GLY A 22 14.35 -1.18 5.21
CA GLY A 22 14.91 -2.05 6.25
C GLY A 22 13.95 -2.34 7.40
N LEU A 23 12.63 -2.36 7.13
CA LEU A 23 11.61 -2.56 8.15
C LEU A 23 11.51 -4.03 8.54
N ALA A 24 11.46 -4.30 9.85
CA ALA A 24 11.13 -5.62 10.37
C ALA A 24 9.60 -5.85 10.36
N THR A 25 9.15 -7.10 10.17
CA THR A 25 7.72 -7.45 10.20
C THR A 25 7.06 -6.96 11.51
N ASP A 26 7.70 -7.18 12.65
CA ASP A 26 7.13 -6.79 13.95
C ASP A 26 6.89 -5.29 14.05
N GLN A 27 7.81 -4.47 13.52
CA GLN A 27 7.67 -3.01 13.50
C GLN A 27 6.51 -2.57 12.60
N LEU A 28 6.39 -3.20 11.44
CA LEU A 28 5.28 -2.94 10.52
C LEU A 28 3.94 -3.36 11.13
N TRP A 29 3.88 -4.53 11.77
CA TRP A 29 2.67 -5.00 12.44
C TRP A 29 2.26 -4.07 13.58
N TRP A 30 3.20 -3.60 14.41
CA TRP A 30 2.93 -2.64 15.47
C TRP A 30 2.35 -1.33 14.92
N GLN A 31 2.96 -0.74 13.89
CA GLN A 31 2.44 0.49 13.28
C GLN A 31 1.05 0.27 12.67
N TYR A 32 0.85 -0.84 11.96
CA TYR A 32 -0.45 -1.21 11.40
C TYR A 32 -1.53 -1.34 12.49
N PHE A 33 -1.18 -1.94 13.63
CA PHE A 33 -2.08 -2.10 14.77
C PHE A 33 -2.46 -0.74 15.38
N GLU A 34 -1.49 0.17 15.54
CA GLU A 34 -1.76 1.54 16.02
C GLU A 34 -2.70 2.33 15.11
N LEU A 35 -2.71 2.04 13.81
CA LEU A 35 -3.62 2.61 12.83
C LEU A 35 -5.04 1.99 12.85
N GLY A 36 -5.32 1.08 13.78
CA GLY A 36 -6.61 0.39 13.92
C GLY A 36 -6.71 -0.90 13.10
N GLY A 37 -5.58 -1.48 12.71
CA GLY A 37 -5.52 -2.77 12.06
C GLY A 37 -5.94 -3.92 12.98
N GLU A 38 -6.67 -4.89 12.44
CA GLU A 38 -7.26 -5.99 13.22
C GLU A 38 -6.65 -7.38 12.88
N VAL A 39 -5.86 -7.48 11.81
CA VAL A 39 -5.24 -8.76 11.40
C VAL A 39 -3.91 -9.01 12.12
N GLY A 40 -3.55 -10.29 12.26
CA GLY A 40 -2.31 -10.71 12.89
C GLY A 40 -1.07 -10.50 12.01
N ALA A 41 0.11 -10.52 12.63
CA ALA A 41 1.39 -10.39 11.94
C ALA A 41 1.57 -11.44 10.81
N LEU A 42 1.14 -12.67 11.03
CA LEU A 42 1.20 -13.74 10.04
C LEU A 42 0.33 -13.44 8.79
N GLU A 43 -0.84 -12.84 8.97
CA GLU A 43 -1.71 -12.46 7.85
C GLU A 43 -1.12 -11.30 7.05
N ILE A 44 -0.45 -10.37 7.73
CA ILE A 44 0.34 -9.31 7.07
C ILE A 44 1.49 -9.92 6.27
N GLU A 45 2.26 -10.85 6.85
CA GLU A 45 3.33 -11.53 6.11
C GLU A 45 2.79 -12.29 4.90
N ALA A 46 1.73 -13.08 5.09
CA ALA A 46 1.08 -13.81 4.00
C ALA A 46 0.58 -12.85 2.90
N TYR A 47 0.05 -11.69 3.27
CA TYR A 47 -0.33 -10.65 2.32
C TYR A 47 0.86 -10.10 1.55
N LEU A 48 1.92 -9.68 2.22
CA LEU A 48 3.14 -9.14 1.59
C LEU A 48 3.82 -10.15 0.65
N HIS A 49 3.67 -11.44 0.93
CA HIS A 49 4.14 -12.54 0.11
C HIS A 49 3.11 -13.03 -0.93
N GLU A 50 2.02 -12.29 -1.14
CA GLU A 50 0.98 -12.59 -2.13
C GLU A 50 0.30 -13.97 -1.90
N CYS A 51 0.44 -14.53 -0.69
CA CYS A 51 -0.13 -15.80 -0.26
C CYS A 51 -1.55 -15.66 0.32
N LEU A 52 -1.94 -14.44 0.71
CA LEU A 52 -3.25 -14.09 1.23
C LEU A 52 -3.71 -12.76 0.62
N GLN A 53 -4.97 -12.68 0.18
CA GLN A 53 -5.56 -11.40 -0.21
C GLN A 53 -6.32 -10.81 0.98
N LEU A 54 -5.91 -9.61 1.40
CA LEU A 54 -6.64 -8.83 2.41
C LEU A 54 -7.65 -7.87 1.76
N PRO A 55 -8.73 -7.52 2.48
CA PRO A 55 -9.63 -6.43 2.10
C PRO A 55 -8.87 -5.12 1.87
N SER A 56 -9.32 -4.29 0.91
CA SER A 56 -8.66 -3.04 0.51
C SER A 56 -8.37 -2.11 1.69
N GLY A 57 -9.26 -2.02 2.67
CA GLY A 57 -9.04 -1.25 3.90
C GLY A 57 -7.79 -1.68 4.67
N HIS A 58 -7.59 -3.00 4.86
CA HIS A 58 -6.37 -3.49 5.52
C HIS A 58 -5.13 -3.33 4.63
N ARG A 59 -5.25 -3.51 3.31
CA ARG A 59 -4.15 -3.24 2.38
C ARG A 59 -3.66 -1.80 2.46
N ASP A 60 -4.59 -0.85 2.52
CA ASP A 60 -4.28 0.57 2.60
C ASP A 60 -3.73 0.96 3.97
N LEU A 61 -4.19 0.35 5.06
CA LEU A 61 -3.57 0.51 6.38
C LEU A 61 -2.13 0.00 6.40
N ILE A 62 -1.85 -1.17 5.82
CA ILE A 62 -0.49 -1.71 5.68
C ILE A 62 0.37 -0.75 4.83
N THR A 63 -0.16 -0.26 3.70
CA THR A 63 0.52 0.75 2.88
C THR A 63 0.82 2.02 3.69
N CYS A 64 -0.11 2.49 4.54
CA CYS A 64 0.09 3.65 5.39
C CYS A 64 1.21 3.42 6.39
N ALA A 65 1.17 2.30 7.12
CA ALA A 65 2.20 1.91 8.08
C ALA A 65 3.60 1.82 7.44
N VAL A 66 3.71 1.17 6.26
CA VAL A 66 4.98 1.11 5.51
C VAL A 66 5.48 2.52 5.17
N ASN A 67 4.61 3.39 4.67
CA ASN A 67 4.99 4.74 4.24
C ASN A 67 5.39 5.65 5.41
N GLU A 68 4.70 5.54 6.55
CA GLU A 68 5.05 6.29 7.75
C GLU A 68 6.42 5.87 8.30
N LEU A 69 6.65 4.55 8.42
CA LEU A 69 7.93 4.01 8.88
C LEU A 69 9.08 4.31 7.90
N ALA A 70 8.80 4.31 6.60
CA ALA A 70 9.77 4.61 5.55
C ALA A 70 10.04 6.12 5.36
N GLY A 71 9.28 7.01 6.00
CA GLY A 71 9.32 8.47 5.76
C GLY A 71 10.67 9.14 6.00
N GLY A 72 11.56 8.51 6.78
CA GLY A 72 12.94 8.96 7.01
C GLY A 72 13.99 8.37 6.07
N THR A 73 13.59 7.53 5.10
CA THR A 73 14.49 6.78 4.22
C THR A 73 14.43 7.27 2.77
N THR A 74 15.31 6.77 1.92
CA THR A 74 15.24 7.00 0.46
C THR A 74 14.34 5.98 -0.26
N ALA A 75 13.62 5.14 0.48
CA ALA A 75 12.75 4.13 -0.12
C ALA A 75 11.57 4.81 -0.86
N PRO A 76 11.19 4.31 -2.04
CA PRO A 76 10.02 4.77 -2.75
C PRO A 76 8.77 4.44 -1.95
N ARG A 77 7.84 5.40 -1.91
CA ARG A 77 6.52 5.23 -1.28
C ARG A 77 5.73 4.11 -1.97
N ALA A 78 5.10 3.25 -1.17
CA ALA A 78 4.15 2.27 -1.68
C ALA A 78 2.80 2.94 -2.03
N PRO A 79 2.16 2.56 -3.15
CA PRO A 79 0.87 3.12 -3.56
C PRO A 79 -0.29 2.53 -2.76
N PHE A 80 -1.37 3.30 -2.62
CA PHE A 80 -2.68 2.84 -2.13
C PHE A 80 -3.49 2.19 -3.26
N SER A 81 -4.55 1.48 -2.87
CA SER A 81 -5.48 0.80 -3.78
C SER A 81 -6.02 1.70 -4.90
N TRP A 82 -6.51 2.89 -4.54
CA TRP A 82 -7.09 3.88 -5.47
C TRP A 82 -6.09 4.47 -6.47
N GLU A 83 -4.79 4.51 -6.14
CA GLU A 83 -3.74 4.94 -7.07
C GLU A 83 -3.50 3.90 -8.17
N LEU A 84 -3.63 2.61 -7.82
CA LEU A 84 -3.52 1.50 -8.77
C LEU A 84 -4.75 1.39 -9.66
N GLU A 85 -5.94 1.67 -9.12
CA GLU A 85 -7.19 1.73 -9.89
C GLU A 85 -7.18 2.89 -10.91
N GLY A 86 -6.72 4.07 -10.47
CA GLY A 86 -6.61 5.27 -11.31
C GLY A 86 -5.57 5.19 -12.42
N SER A 87 -4.58 4.29 -12.30
CA SER A 87 -3.57 4.06 -13.35
C SER A 87 -4.14 3.36 -14.60
N SER A 88 -5.32 2.73 -14.47
CA SER A 88 -6.05 2.09 -15.58
C SER A 88 -6.90 3.07 -16.40
N GLY A 89 -7.10 4.30 -15.90
CA GLY A 89 -7.96 5.29 -16.53
C GLY A 89 -7.26 6.64 -16.62
N THR A 90 -6.92 7.06 -17.83
CA THR A 90 -6.57 8.45 -18.14
C THR A 90 -7.76 9.37 -17.90
N GLY A 91 -8.09 9.62 -16.63
CA GLY A 91 -9.04 10.61 -16.18
C GLY A 91 -8.44 12.01 -16.28
N ARG A 92 -8.41 12.53 -17.51
CA ARG A 92 -8.31 13.95 -17.88
C ARG A 92 -8.57 14.90 -16.70
N ARG A 93 -7.52 15.58 -16.20
CA ARG A 93 -7.73 16.85 -15.48
C ARG A 93 -8.40 17.81 -16.49
N PRO A 94 -9.60 18.36 -16.23
CA PRO A 94 -10.04 19.51 -17.01
C PRO A 94 -9.02 20.62 -16.72
N GLY A 95 -8.29 21.06 -17.76
CA GLY A 95 -7.44 22.23 -17.64
C GLY A 95 -8.28 23.42 -17.16
N PRO A 96 -7.69 24.36 -16.40
CA PRO A 96 -8.40 25.58 -16.06
C PRO A 96 -8.83 26.24 -17.38
N GLY A 97 -10.15 26.42 -17.55
CA GLY A 97 -10.68 27.10 -18.73
C GLY A 97 -10.06 28.49 -18.85
N PRO A 98 -9.88 29.02 -20.08
CA PRO A 98 -9.29 30.34 -20.25
C PRO A 98 -10.16 31.38 -19.56
N LEU A 99 -9.54 32.19 -18.71
CA LEU A 99 -10.13 33.42 -18.17
C LEU A 99 -10.43 34.33 -19.37
N SER A 100 -11.71 34.57 -19.64
CA SER A 100 -12.16 35.68 -20.51
C SER A 100 -12.19 36.97 -19.72
#